data_AF-Q9K5T3-F1
#
_entry.id   AF-Q9K5T3-F1
#
_cell.length_a   1.000
_cell.length_b   1.000
_cell.length_c   1.000
_cell.angle_alpha   90.00
_cell.angle_beta   90.00
_cell.angle_gamma   90.00
#
_symmetry.space_group_name_H-M   'P 1'
#
loop_
_entity.id
_entity.type
_entity.pdbx_description
1 polymer ?
#
loop_
_entity_poly.entity_id
_entity_poly.type
_entity_poly.pdbx_seq_one_letter_code
_entity_poly.pdbx_strand_id
1 'polypeptide(L)'
;MTIIRQGSLFALQDLYELEPTHRFEAVFSTIEVDPILAVVSKKTLYGAPVQLNYAAMIYSLTARILERIPTIKDLIKRLKNDYMFRLDCGFLLSDAIPSEASYSRMLTKLEESDVLERVQETQILQAIIEGFVMDDTIAIDATHIEARDQAPAKVEKALPLPVFANIHIGMIVMTQLTRH
;
A
#
# COMPACT_ATOMS: atom_id res chain seq x y z
N MET A 1 -22.87 56.12 8.45
CA MET A 1 -21.81 55.19 8.86
C MET A 1 -20.80 55.10 7.73
N THR A 2 -19.56 55.53 7.97
CA THR A 2 -18.46 55.42 7.00
C THR A 2 -17.85 54.03 7.09
N ILE A 3 -18.06 53.21 6.06
CA ILE A 3 -17.45 51.90 5.94
C ILE A 3 -16.03 52.11 5.43
N ILE A 4 -15.03 51.91 6.30
CA ILE A 4 -13.62 51.92 5.91
C ILE A 4 -13.35 50.61 5.16
N ARG A 5 -13.03 50.71 3.86
CA ARG A 5 -12.57 49.53 3.11
C ARG A 5 -11.09 49.32 3.40
N GLN A 6 -10.75 48.22 4.05
CA GLN A 6 -9.37 47.75 4.07
C GLN A 6 -8.99 47.34 2.64
N GLY A 7 -7.87 47.88 2.13
CA GLY A 7 -7.29 47.41 0.88
C GLY A 7 -6.83 45.96 1.03
N SER A 8 -6.89 45.20 -0.07
CA SER A 8 -6.36 43.83 -0.08
C SER A 8 -4.84 43.89 0.11
N LEU A 9 -4.30 43.10 1.05
CA LEU A 9 -2.85 43.03 1.29
C LEU A 9 -2.11 42.29 0.17
N PHE A 10 -2.82 41.42 -0.55
CA PHE A 10 -2.31 40.61 -1.67
C PHE A 10 -3.22 40.74 -2.87
N ALA A 11 -2.65 40.78 -4.07
CA ALA A 11 -3.39 40.56 -5.29
C ALA A 11 -3.72 39.06 -5.44
N LEU A 12 -4.71 38.74 -6.28
CA LEU A 12 -5.06 37.35 -6.58
C LEU A 12 -3.87 36.60 -7.20
N GLN A 13 -3.06 37.30 -8.00
CA GLN A 13 -1.82 36.81 -8.58
C GLN A 13 -0.79 36.43 -7.50
N ASP A 14 -0.59 37.28 -6.49
CA ASP A 14 0.35 37.01 -5.40
C ASP A 14 -0.03 35.74 -4.63
N LEU A 15 -1.34 35.47 -4.47
CA LEU A 15 -1.82 34.25 -3.82
C LEU A 15 -1.54 32.99 -4.66
N TYR A 16 -1.64 33.09 -5.99
CA TYR A 16 -1.28 31.99 -6.90
C TYR A 16 0.22 31.71 -6.90
N GLU A 17 1.06 32.74 -6.86
CA GLU A 17 2.52 32.58 -6.80
C GLU A 17 3.02 32.01 -5.47
N LEU A 18 2.27 32.25 -4.39
CA LEU A 18 2.52 31.70 -3.07
C LEU A 18 1.91 30.30 -2.87
N GLU A 19 1.17 29.78 -3.85
CA GLU A 19 0.61 28.43 -3.77
C GLU A 19 1.76 27.41 -3.68
N PRO A 20 1.74 26.51 -2.69
CA PRO A 20 2.79 25.51 -2.57
C PRO A 20 2.81 24.64 -3.83
N THR A 21 4.00 24.51 -4.44
CA THR A 21 4.22 23.66 -5.62
C THR A 21 3.49 22.33 -5.49
N HIS A 22 2.66 21.99 -6.49
CA HIS A 22 1.87 20.76 -6.55
C HIS A 22 2.79 19.53 -6.63
N ARG A 23 3.32 19.13 -5.47
CA ARG A 23 4.35 18.09 -5.34
C ARG A 23 3.89 16.77 -5.96
N PHE A 24 2.60 16.47 -5.88
CA PHE A 24 2.02 15.27 -6.48
C PHE A 24 1.90 15.36 -7.99
N GLU A 25 1.49 16.50 -8.53
CA GLU A 25 1.34 16.69 -9.98
C GLU A 25 2.67 16.47 -10.70
N ALA A 26 3.75 17.07 -10.19
CA ALA A 26 5.09 16.89 -10.74
C ALA A 26 5.50 15.41 -10.76
N VAL A 27 5.25 14.66 -9.68
CA VAL A 27 5.59 13.23 -9.60
C VAL A 27 4.67 12.36 -10.44
N PHE A 28 3.37 12.66 -10.50
CA PHE A 28 2.42 11.86 -11.27
C PHE A 28 2.61 12.05 -12.77
N SER A 29 3.05 13.24 -13.20
CA SER A 29 3.37 13.51 -14.60
C SER A 29 4.54 12.67 -15.14
N THR A 30 5.43 12.18 -14.26
CA THR A 30 6.57 11.34 -14.66
C THR A 30 6.25 9.85 -14.70
N ILE A 31 5.10 9.43 -14.17
CA ILE A 31 4.75 8.00 -14.06
C ILE A 31 3.81 7.62 -15.20
N GLU A 32 4.28 6.73 -16.07
CA GLU A 32 3.44 6.11 -17.10
C GLU A 32 2.48 5.09 -16.46
N VAL A 33 1.24 5.49 -16.23
CA VAL A 33 0.22 4.66 -15.55
C VAL A 33 -0.59 3.79 -16.52
N ASP A 34 -0.56 4.08 -17.81
CA ASP A 34 -1.42 3.42 -18.81
C ASP A 34 -1.24 1.89 -18.88
N PRO A 35 0.00 1.34 -18.86
CA PRO A 35 0.20 -0.11 -18.84
C PRO A 35 -0.43 -0.77 -17.61
N ILE A 36 -0.31 -0.11 -16.45
CA ILE A 36 -0.87 -0.59 -15.17
C ILE A 36 -2.39 -0.54 -15.22
N LEU A 37 -2.95 0.55 -15.74
CA LEU A 37 -4.39 0.75 -15.88
C LEU A 37 -5.00 -0.30 -16.84
N ALA A 38 -4.32 -0.66 -17.92
CA ALA A 38 -4.77 -1.67 -18.86
C ALA A 38 -4.92 -3.06 -18.22
N VAL A 39 -4.09 -3.40 -17.23
CA VAL A 39 -4.18 -4.67 -16.50
C VAL A 39 -5.34 -4.67 -15.51
N VAL A 40 -5.49 -3.59 -14.76
CA VAL A 40 -6.48 -3.50 -13.67
C VAL A 40 -7.90 -3.28 -14.20
N SER A 41 -8.02 -2.51 -15.29
CA SER A 41 -9.29 -2.15 -15.90
C SER A 41 -10.04 -3.36 -16.44
N LYS A 42 -11.36 -3.20 -16.54
CA LYS A 42 -12.23 -4.26 -17.03
C LYS A 42 -12.02 -4.44 -18.53
N LYS A 43 -11.61 -5.65 -18.94
CA LYS A 43 -11.41 -6.02 -20.35
C LYS A 43 -12.72 -6.20 -21.13
N THR A 44 -13.84 -6.40 -20.43
CA THR A 44 -15.13 -6.70 -21.05
C THR A 44 -16.04 -5.46 -21.11
N LEU A 45 -16.63 -5.21 -22.27
CA LEU A 45 -17.65 -4.16 -22.46
C LEU A 45 -19.00 -4.51 -21.81
N TYR A 46 -19.25 -5.79 -21.53
CA TYR A 46 -20.53 -6.28 -21.03
C TYR A 46 -20.57 -6.38 -19.50
N GLY A 47 -21.74 -6.18 -18.91
CA GLY A 47 -21.99 -6.24 -17.47
C GLY A 47 -21.99 -4.86 -16.79
N ALA A 48 -22.14 -4.82 -15.47
CA ALA A 48 -22.24 -3.58 -14.72
C ALA A 48 -21.04 -2.64 -14.97
N PRO A 49 -21.29 -1.32 -15.06
CA PRO A 49 -20.22 -0.34 -15.22
C PRO A 49 -19.28 -0.38 -14.02
N VAL A 50 -18.00 -0.22 -14.27
CA VAL A 50 -17.00 -0.10 -13.22
C VAL A 50 -17.22 1.26 -12.55
N GLN A 51 -17.60 1.24 -11.27
CA GLN A 51 -17.86 2.47 -10.51
C GLN A 51 -16.58 3.08 -9.93
N LEU A 52 -15.46 2.34 -9.95
CA LEU A 52 -14.22 2.74 -9.32
C LEU A 52 -13.27 3.38 -10.34
N ASN A 53 -12.72 4.52 -9.95
CA ASN A 53 -11.67 5.21 -10.69
C ASN A 53 -10.31 4.56 -10.38
N TYR A 54 -9.91 3.60 -11.22
CA TYR A 54 -8.65 2.85 -11.03
C TYR A 54 -7.40 3.72 -11.20
N ALA A 55 -7.44 4.73 -12.07
CA ALA A 55 -6.33 5.67 -12.22
C ALA A 55 -6.07 6.41 -10.90
N ALA A 56 -7.12 6.97 -10.30
CA ALA A 56 -7.01 7.66 -9.01
C ALA A 56 -6.61 6.72 -7.85
N MET A 57 -6.98 5.43 -7.93
CA MET A 57 -6.50 4.42 -6.99
C MET A 57 -5.00 4.13 -7.12
N ILE A 58 -4.45 4.16 -8.34
CA ILE A 58 -3.01 3.98 -8.57
C ILE A 58 -2.26 5.20 -8.01
N TYR A 59 -2.71 6.41 -8.35
CA TYR A 59 -2.11 7.64 -7.84
C TYR A 59 -2.19 7.75 -6.31
N SER A 60 -3.28 7.33 -5.69
CA SER A 60 -3.40 7.33 -4.23
C SER A 60 -2.44 6.35 -3.55
N LEU A 61 -2.13 5.21 -4.18
CA LEU A 61 -1.09 4.29 -3.71
C LEU A 61 0.31 4.90 -3.85
N THR A 62 0.58 5.59 -4.95
CA THR A 62 1.84 6.34 -5.13
C THR A 62 1.95 7.43 -4.07
N ALA A 63 0.90 8.24 -3.87
CA ALA A 63 0.83 9.27 -2.83
C ALA A 63 1.09 8.69 -1.43
N ARG A 64 0.51 7.51 -1.14
CA ARG A 64 0.74 6.78 0.12
C ARG A 64 2.22 6.52 0.35
N ILE A 65 2.96 6.10 -0.68
CA ILE A 65 4.40 5.81 -0.60
C ILE A 65 5.17 7.12 -0.39
N LEU A 66 4.87 8.16 -1.17
CA LEU A 66 5.53 9.48 -1.09
C LEU A 66 5.38 10.14 0.28
N GLU A 67 4.20 10.02 0.89
CA GLU A 67 3.91 10.57 2.21
C GLU A 67 4.18 9.61 3.37
N ARG A 68 4.65 8.40 3.07
CA ARG A 68 4.94 7.35 4.06
C ARG A 68 3.73 7.00 4.94
N ILE A 69 2.53 7.04 4.37
CA ILE A 69 1.31 6.62 5.06
C ILE A 69 1.39 5.11 5.29
N PRO A 70 1.22 4.62 6.53
CA PRO A 70 1.67 3.28 6.86
C PRO A 70 0.74 2.17 6.38
N THR A 71 -0.57 2.41 6.32
CA THR A 71 -1.57 1.39 5.96
C THR A 71 -2.58 1.89 4.92
N ILE A 72 -3.24 0.96 4.22
CA ILE A 72 -4.35 1.29 3.30
C ILE A 72 -5.53 1.89 4.07
N LYS A 73 -5.73 1.46 5.32
CA LYS A 73 -6.78 2.00 6.19
C LYS A 73 -6.54 3.48 6.49
N ASP A 74 -5.31 3.85 6.79
CA ASP A 74 -4.93 5.26 7.02
C ASP A 74 -5.03 6.09 5.75
N LEU A 75 -4.69 5.52 4.59
CA LEU A 75 -4.91 6.15 3.29
C LEU A 75 -6.39 6.46 3.06
N ILE A 76 -7.27 5.48 3.29
CA ILE A 76 -8.72 5.67 3.12
C ILE A 76 -9.27 6.69 4.12
N LYS A 77 -8.78 6.67 5.37
CA LYS A 77 -9.14 7.67 6.37
C LYS A 77 -8.73 9.07 5.92
N ARG A 78 -7.55 9.23 5.33
CA ARG A 78 -7.09 10.52 4.80
C ARG A 78 -7.91 10.96 3.60
N LEU A 79 -8.16 10.09 2.62
CA LEU A 79 -9.02 10.38 1.47
C LEU A 79 -10.44 10.84 1.85
N LYS A 80 -10.94 10.41 3.02
CA LYS A 80 -12.25 10.84 3.56
C LYS A 80 -12.20 12.21 4.23
N ASN A 81 -11.10 12.53 4.91
CA ASN A 81 -11.01 13.71 5.75
C ASN A 81 -10.37 14.91 5.04
N ASP A 82 -9.51 14.66 4.07
CA ASP A 82 -8.74 15.65 3.34
C ASP A 82 -9.16 15.66 1.86
N TYR A 83 -9.96 16.66 1.50
CA TYR A 83 -10.50 16.80 0.16
C TYR A 83 -9.45 17.26 -0.85
N MET A 84 -8.43 18.02 -0.42
CA MET A 84 -7.35 18.45 -1.30
C MET A 84 -6.49 17.26 -1.69
N PHE A 85 -6.08 16.45 -0.71
CA PHE A 85 -5.36 15.20 -0.98
C PHE A 85 -6.13 14.27 -1.93
N ARG A 86 -7.45 14.22 -1.79
CA ARG A 86 -8.31 13.44 -2.67
C ARG A 86 -8.30 13.97 -4.12
N LEU A 87 -8.36 15.28 -4.30
CA LEU A 87 -8.30 15.91 -5.63
C LEU A 87 -6.90 15.76 -6.25
N ASP A 88 -5.84 15.91 -5.46
CA ASP A 88 -4.45 15.70 -5.90
C ASP A 88 -4.25 14.29 -6.44
N CYS A 89 -4.88 13.28 -5.83
CA CYS A 89 -4.86 11.89 -6.31
C CYS A 89 -5.70 11.66 -7.58
N GLY A 90 -6.43 12.65 -8.08
CA GLY A 90 -7.25 12.55 -9.29
C GLY A 90 -8.67 11.99 -9.08
N PHE A 91 -9.17 11.91 -7.84
CA PHE A 91 -10.58 11.57 -7.60
C PHE A 91 -11.48 12.77 -7.85
N LEU A 92 -12.56 12.58 -8.60
CA LEU A 92 -13.61 13.58 -8.73
C LEU A 92 -14.40 13.69 -7.42
N LEU A 93 -15.03 14.84 -7.17
CA LEU A 93 -15.93 15.03 -6.00
C LEU A 93 -17.09 14.02 -5.98
N SER A 94 -17.56 13.62 -7.16
CA SER A 94 -18.63 12.63 -7.34
C SER A 94 -18.19 11.18 -7.14
N ASP A 95 -16.87 10.91 -7.17
CA ASP A 95 -16.39 9.53 -7.11
C ASP A 95 -16.68 8.91 -5.75
N ALA A 96 -16.91 7.60 -5.72
CA ALA A 96 -16.96 6.86 -4.47
C ALA A 96 -15.54 6.62 -3.96
N ILE A 97 -15.30 6.85 -2.66
CA ILE A 97 -14.02 6.50 -2.05
C ILE A 97 -13.88 4.97 -2.02
N PRO A 98 -12.84 4.39 -2.63
CA PRO A 98 -12.66 2.95 -2.67
C PRO A 98 -12.51 2.35 -1.28
N SER A 99 -13.05 1.14 -1.10
CA SER A 99 -12.89 0.37 0.14
C SER A 99 -11.54 -0.35 0.20
N GLU A 100 -11.14 -0.82 1.39
CA GLU A 100 -9.92 -1.64 1.57
C GLU A 100 -9.92 -2.88 0.66
N ALA A 101 -11.08 -3.55 0.56
CA ALA A 101 -11.26 -4.69 -0.33
C ALA A 101 -11.09 -4.33 -1.81
N SER A 102 -11.40 -3.09 -2.20
CA SER A 102 -11.21 -2.62 -3.57
C SER A 102 -9.72 -2.48 -3.90
N TYR A 103 -8.93 -1.91 -2.98
CA TYR A 103 -7.48 -1.85 -3.13
C TYR A 103 -6.85 -3.25 -3.13
N SER A 104 -7.28 -4.14 -2.24
CA SER A 104 -6.79 -5.52 -2.20
C SER A 104 -7.03 -6.25 -3.53
N ARG A 105 -8.24 -6.18 -4.09
CA ARG A 105 -8.53 -6.77 -5.41
C ARG A 105 -7.69 -6.19 -6.54
N MET A 106 -7.41 -4.88 -6.51
CA MET A 106 -6.55 -4.24 -7.50
C MET A 106 -5.11 -4.74 -7.37
N LEU A 107 -4.57 -4.79 -6.15
CA LEU A 107 -3.22 -5.28 -5.87
C LEU A 107 -3.06 -6.74 -6.28
N THR A 108 -4.03 -7.61 -6.00
CA THR A 108 -3.99 -9.01 -6.45
C THR A 108 -3.90 -9.14 -7.97
N LYS A 109 -4.67 -8.34 -8.72
CA LYS A 109 -4.56 -8.32 -10.18
C LYS A 109 -3.18 -7.88 -10.68
N LEU A 110 -2.56 -6.95 -9.96
CA LEU A 110 -1.22 -6.47 -10.29
C LEU A 110 -0.16 -7.52 -9.95
N GLU A 111 -0.30 -8.21 -8.82
CA GLU A 111 0.58 -9.30 -8.40
C GLU A 111 0.53 -10.49 -9.35
N GLU A 112 -0.64 -10.79 -9.92
CA GLU A 112 -0.81 -11.83 -10.95
C GLU A 112 -0.20 -11.44 -12.31
N SER A 113 0.38 -10.25 -12.44
CA SER A 113 0.91 -9.71 -13.70
C SER A 113 2.32 -9.16 -13.57
N ASP A 114 3.13 -9.32 -14.62
CA ASP A 114 4.51 -8.78 -14.64
C ASP A 114 4.55 -7.29 -15.05
N VAL A 115 3.44 -6.55 -14.91
CA VAL A 115 3.32 -5.19 -15.46
C VAL A 115 4.25 -4.20 -14.76
N LEU A 116 4.43 -4.35 -13.45
CA LEU A 116 5.27 -3.45 -12.67
C LEU A 116 6.76 -3.61 -13.02
N GLU A 117 7.21 -4.84 -13.25
CA GLU A 117 8.58 -5.12 -13.73
C GLU A 117 8.81 -4.49 -15.10
N ARG A 118 7.88 -4.65 -16.05
CA ARG A 118 8.01 -4.05 -17.38
C ARG A 118 8.04 -2.52 -17.36
N VAL A 119 7.20 -1.89 -16.53
CA VAL A 119 7.21 -0.42 -16.38
C VAL A 119 8.53 0.03 -15.77
N GLN A 120 9.05 -0.69 -14.77
CA GLN A 120 10.35 -0.42 -14.18
C GLN A 120 11.49 -0.54 -15.21
N GLU A 121 11.53 -1.63 -15.98
CA GLU A 121 12.53 -1.84 -17.04
C GLU A 121 12.49 -0.71 -18.07
N THR A 122 11.29 -0.31 -18.50
CA THR A 122 11.11 0.79 -19.46
C THR A 122 11.65 2.10 -18.92
N GLN A 123 11.39 2.41 -17.64
CA GLN A 123 11.91 3.60 -16.98
C GLN A 123 13.44 3.58 -16.85
N ILE A 124 14.03 2.42 -16.53
CA ILE A 124 15.48 2.26 -16.45
C ILE A 124 16.12 2.48 -17.83
N LEU A 125 15.55 1.87 -18.89
CA LEU A 125 16.04 2.06 -20.26
C LEU A 125 15.96 3.52 -20.69
N GLN A 126 14.87 4.21 -20.35
CA GLN A 126 14.73 5.65 -20.63
C GLN A 126 15.80 6.47 -19.91
N ALA A 127 16.07 6.18 -18.64
CA ALA A 127 17.10 6.86 -17.86
C ALA A 127 18.52 6.63 -18.41
N ILE A 128 18.79 5.46 -18.98
CA ILE A 128 20.05 5.16 -19.68
C ILE A 128 20.16 6.00 -20.96
N ILE A 129 19.10 6.03 -21.78
CA ILE A 129 19.09 6.79 -23.05
C ILE A 129 19.27 8.30 -22.79
N GLU A 130 18.65 8.83 -21.74
CA GLU A 130 18.75 10.23 -21.34
C GLU A 130 20.09 10.57 -20.66
N GLY A 131 20.94 9.58 -20.39
CA GLY A 131 22.24 9.76 -19.76
C GLY A 131 22.19 10.05 -18.26
N PHE A 132 21.05 9.76 -17.60
CA PHE A 132 20.95 9.79 -16.14
C PHE A 132 21.66 8.59 -15.50
N VAL A 133 21.68 7.45 -16.20
CA VAL A 133 22.41 6.23 -15.79
C VAL A 133 23.52 5.98 -16.82
N MET A 134 24.77 6.25 -16.43
CA MET A 134 25.94 6.20 -17.31
C MET A 134 26.84 4.97 -17.07
N ASP A 135 26.60 4.22 -15.98
CA ASP A 135 27.42 3.09 -15.57
C ASP A 135 26.71 1.77 -15.92
N ASP A 136 27.47 0.79 -16.42
CA ASP A 136 26.98 -0.56 -16.73
C ASP A 136 26.67 -1.36 -15.46
N THR A 137 27.02 -0.81 -14.29
CA THR A 137 26.90 -1.47 -12.99
C THR A 137 25.60 -1.08 -12.27
N ILE A 138 24.60 -1.96 -12.31
CA ILE A 138 23.35 -1.80 -11.55
C ILE A 138 23.54 -2.38 -10.15
N ALA A 139 23.53 -1.54 -9.11
CA ALA A 139 23.53 -1.99 -7.72
C ALA A 139 22.10 -2.36 -7.27
N ILE A 140 21.82 -3.66 -7.16
CA ILE A 140 20.56 -4.19 -6.59
C ILE A 140 20.83 -4.56 -5.14
N ASP A 141 20.27 -3.79 -4.21
CA ASP A 141 20.33 -4.08 -2.78
C ASP A 141 18.96 -4.48 -2.25
N ALA A 142 18.93 -5.47 -1.36
CA ALA A 142 17.72 -5.94 -0.72
C ALA A 142 17.64 -5.38 0.69
N THR A 143 16.86 -4.32 0.89
CA THR A 143 16.57 -3.83 2.24
C THR A 143 15.54 -4.74 2.91
N HIS A 144 15.87 -5.27 4.09
CA HIS A 144 14.90 -6.01 4.91
C HIS A 144 13.73 -5.08 5.30
N ILE A 145 12.51 -5.45 4.92
CA ILE A 145 11.29 -4.76 5.34
C ILE A 145 10.66 -5.61 6.45
N GLU A 146 10.61 -5.09 7.68
CA GLU A 146 9.91 -5.77 8.77
C GLU A 146 8.39 -5.76 8.52
N ALA A 147 7.76 -6.93 8.67
CA ALA A 147 6.32 -7.05 8.57
C ALA A 147 5.65 -6.25 9.69
N ARG A 148 4.81 -5.27 9.32
CA ARG A 148 4.08 -4.43 10.29
C ARG A 148 2.96 -5.19 11.01
N ASP A 149 2.40 -6.21 10.37
CA ASP A 149 1.40 -7.10 10.94
C ASP A 149 2.09 -8.32 11.56
N GLN A 150 2.80 -8.11 12.67
CA GLN A 150 3.34 -9.22 13.44
C GLN A 150 2.16 -9.93 14.14
N ALA A 151 1.91 -11.19 13.76
CA ALA A 151 0.93 -12.01 14.45
C ALA A 151 1.29 -12.08 15.94
N PRO A 152 0.31 -11.99 16.87
CA PRO A 152 0.60 -12.13 18.28
C PRO A 152 1.33 -13.45 18.51
N ALA A 153 2.42 -13.40 19.28
CA ALA A 153 3.26 -14.56 19.55
C ALA A 153 2.38 -15.75 19.94
N LYS A 154 2.60 -16.88 19.26
CA LYS A 154 1.87 -18.12 19.51
C LYS A 154 2.13 -18.50 20.96
N VAL A 155 1.13 -18.37 21.83
CA VAL A 155 1.20 -18.92 23.19
C VAL A 155 1.29 -20.43 23.00
N GLU A 156 2.46 -21.01 23.26
CA GLU A 156 2.61 -22.46 23.34
C GLU A 156 1.65 -22.96 24.41
N LYS A 157 0.53 -23.58 24.00
CA LYS A 157 -0.24 -24.42 24.89
C LYS A 157 0.68 -25.58 25.26
N ALA A 158 1.10 -25.59 26.53
CA ALA A 158 1.81 -26.73 27.11
C ALA A 158 1.07 -28.02 26.72
N LEU A 159 1.79 -28.97 26.12
CA LEU A 159 1.27 -30.31 25.89
C LEU A 159 0.82 -30.89 27.25
N PRO A 160 -0.39 -31.48 27.34
CA PRO A 160 -0.77 -32.19 28.55
C PRO A 160 0.24 -33.34 28.78
N LEU A 161 0.82 -33.37 29.98
CA LEU A 161 1.76 -34.42 30.40
C LEU A 161 1.11 -35.80 30.19
N PRO A 162 1.84 -36.80 29.64
CA PRO A 162 1.27 -38.11 29.38
C PRO A 162 0.91 -38.82 30.70
N VAL A 163 -0.37 -39.13 30.86
CA VAL A 163 -0.95 -39.88 31.99
C VAL A 163 -0.64 -41.38 31.83
N PHE A 164 0.62 -41.79 31.78
CA PHE A 164 0.96 -43.23 31.64
C PHE A 164 2.26 -43.65 32.36
N ALA A 165 2.58 -43.06 33.52
CA ALA A 165 3.76 -43.48 34.31
C ALA A 165 3.45 -44.18 35.64
N ASN A 166 2.19 -44.44 35.99
CA ASN A 166 1.84 -45.00 37.31
C ASN A 166 1.35 -46.46 37.32
N ILE A 167 1.39 -47.18 36.19
CA ILE A 167 0.91 -48.59 36.15
C ILE A 167 2.05 -49.60 36.33
N HIS A 168 3.32 -49.22 36.18
CA HIS A 168 4.44 -50.17 36.23
C HIS A 168 5.18 -50.29 37.58
N ILE A 169 4.88 -49.43 38.57
CA ILE A 169 5.56 -49.48 39.88
C ILE A 169 4.89 -50.48 40.84
N GLY A 170 3.61 -50.83 40.62
CA GLY A 170 2.88 -51.77 41.47
C GLY A 170 3.20 -53.27 41.25
N MET A 171 3.76 -53.64 40.09
CA MET A 171 3.95 -55.05 39.73
C MET A 171 5.36 -55.58 40.05
N ILE A 172 6.33 -54.70 40.29
CA ILE A 172 7.71 -55.09 40.60
C ILE A 172 7.90 -55.34 42.11
N VAL A 173 7.10 -54.72 42.98
CA VAL A 173 7.24 -54.87 44.44
C VAL A 173 6.60 -56.16 44.98
N MET A 174 5.62 -56.76 44.31
CA MET A 174 4.99 -58.01 44.79
C MET A 174 5.74 -59.30 44.43
N THR A 175 6.77 -59.24 43.58
CA THR A 175 7.50 -60.45 43.11
C THR A 175 8.81 -60.72 43.87
N GLN A 176 9.18 -59.86 44.82
CA GLN A 176 10.40 -59.99 45.63
C GLN A 176 10.15 -60.33 47.12
N LEU A 177 8.90 -60.65 47.50
CA LEU A 177 8.56 -61.05 48.89
C LEU A 177 8.18 -62.53 49.05
N THR A 178 8.38 -63.36 48.02
CA THR A 178 8.04 -64.79 48.05
C THR A 178 9.11 -65.66 47.38
N ARG A 179 10.39 -65.52 47.78
CA ARG A 179 11.42 -66.55 47.56
C ARG A 179 12.50 -66.45 48.65
N HIS A 180 12.38 -67.37 49.59
CA HIS A 180 13.31 -67.78 50.67
C HIS A 180 13.63 -66.80 51.79
#